data_AF-F0R4R6-F1
#
_entry.id   AF-F0R4R6-F1
#
_cell.length_a   1.000
_cell.length_b   1.000
_cell.length_c   1.000
_cell.angle_alpha   90.00
_cell.angle_beta   90.00
_cell.angle_gamma   90.00
#
_symmetry.space_group_name_H-M   'P 1'
#
loop_
_entity.id
_entity.type
_entity.pdbx_description
1 polymer ?
#
loop_
_entity_poly.entity_id
_entity_poly.type
_entity_poly.pdbx_seq_one_letter_code
_entity_poly.pdbx_strand_id
1 'polypeptide(L)'
;MKIYFGQLYIQAGISFPFSSSFQRFLSEEVSKLVEMSPKFEQSYGIEYELMFRISAKKESLTNEICGPTIFKKEKDIEYTIFLPYKLIIKQSNPNKCALEFLFEGIYTVLDLYEINTLRLKIEQNNIINKIISSSNMFKDTSVY
;
A
#
# COMPACT_ATOMS: atom_id res chain seq x y z
N MET A 1 14.77 -5.03 4.50
CA MET A 1 14.36 -4.14 3.40
C MET A 1 13.47 -3.04 3.95
N LYS A 2 13.51 -1.87 3.35
CA LYS A 2 12.53 -0.81 3.57
C LYS A 2 11.45 -0.90 2.51
N ILE A 3 10.22 -0.67 2.95
CA ILE A 3 9.05 -0.59 2.10
C ILE A 3 8.46 0.80 2.23
N TYR A 4 8.34 1.51 1.12
CA TYR A 4 7.81 2.87 1.08
C TYR A 4 6.41 2.92 0.48
N PHE A 5 5.63 3.92 0.89
CA PHE A 5 4.29 4.15 0.38
C PHE A 5 4.14 5.58 -0.14
N GLY A 6 3.65 5.70 -1.36
CA GLY A 6 3.25 6.94 -2.00
C GLY A 6 1.78 6.90 -2.43
N GLN A 7 1.25 8.02 -2.88
CA GLN A 7 -0.09 8.10 -3.48
C GLN A 7 0.01 8.74 -4.86
N LEU A 8 -0.74 8.20 -5.82
CA LEU A 8 -0.84 8.74 -7.18
C LEU A 8 -2.25 8.45 -7.72
N TYR A 9 -3.14 9.44 -7.71
CA TYR A 9 -4.50 9.30 -8.24
C TYR A 9 -4.59 9.90 -9.64
N ILE A 10 -4.86 9.05 -10.63
CA ILE A 10 -4.86 9.42 -12.05
C ILE A 10 -6.25 9.75 -12.59
N GLN A 11 -7.32 9.40 -11.85
CA GLN A 11 -8.70 9.65 -12.23
C GLN A 11 -9.27 10.84 -11.45
N ALA A 12 -9.86 11.81 -12.15
CA ALA A 12 -10.44 13.00 -11.53
C ALA A 12 -11.58 12.62 -10.57
N GLY A 13 -11.53 13.18 -9.35
CA GLY A 13 -12.52 12.93 -8.30
C GLY A 13 -12.47 11.53 -7.67
N ILE A 14 -11.46 10.72 -7.99
CA ILE A 14 -11.32 9.35 -7.48
C ILE A 14 -10.04 9.28 -6.63
N SER A 15 -10.20 9.41 -5.32
CA SER A 15 -9.09 9.35 -4.36
C SER A 15 -9.54 8.91 -2.98
N PHE A 16 -8.59 8.40 -2.19
CA PHE A 16 -8.77 8.17 -0.76
C PHE A 16 -8.04 9.26 0.03
N PRO A 17 -8.60 9.69 1.17
CA PRO A 17 -8.05 10.81 1.94
C PRO A 17 -6.85 10.38 2.80
N PHE A 18 -5.97 9.50 2.34
CA PHE A 18 -4.81 9.10 3.14
C PHE A 18 -3.81 10.26 3.27
N SER A 19 -3.33 10.52 4.49
CA SER A 19 -2.36 11.60 4.77
C SER A 19 -0.91 11.15 4.55
N SER A 20 0.04 12.08 4.66
CA SER A 20 1.47 11.77 4.71
C SER A 20 1.85 11.03 5.99
N SER A 21 1.17 11.33 7.12
CA SER A 21 1.35 10.60 8.38
C SER A 21 1.00 9.13 8.22
N PHE A 22 -0.08 8.82 7.49
CA PHE A 22 -0.45 7.45 7.14
C PHE A 22 0.64 6.75 6.31
N GLN A 23 1.15 7.41 5.26
CA GLN A 23 2.20 6.82 4.41
C GLN A 23 3.45 6.46 5.22
N ARG A 24 3.91 7.39 6.06
CA ARG A 24 5.06 7.17 6.94
C ARG A 24 4.79 6.05 7.94
N PHE A 25 3.65 6.09 8.61
CA PHE A 25 3.28 5.07 9.60
C PHE A 25 3.21 3.67 8.97
N LEU A 26 2.53 3.53 7.83
CA LEU A 26 2.41 2.24 7.16
C LEU A 26 3.78 1.73 6.66
N SER A 27 4.63 2.63 6.13
CA SER A 27 6.01 2.32 5.74
C SER A 27 6.80 1.75 6.90
N GLU A 28 6.75 2.40 8.07
CA GLU A 28 7.44 1.94 9.27
C GLU A 28 6.91 0.58 9.75
N GLU A 29 5.60 0.40 9.89
CA GLU A 29 5.01 -0.84 10.40
C GLU A 29 5.26 -2.01 9.46
N VAL A 30 5.06 -1.84 8.15
CA VAL A 30 5.28 -2.90 7.17
C VAL A 30 6.76 -3.27 7.11
N SER A 31 7.67 -2.30 7.05
CA SER A 31 9.12 -2.56 6.98
C SER A 31 9.65 -3.32 8.19
N LYS A 32 9.08 -3.13 9.39
CA LYS A 32 9.48 -3.86 10.61
C LYS A 32 9.03 -5.33 10.62
N LEU A 33 8.04 -5.67 9.80
CA LEU A 33 7.35 -6.97 9.84
C LEU A 33 7.72 -7.88 8.67
N VAL A 34 8.52 -7.40 7.72
CA VAL A 34 8.96 -8.15 6.55
C VAL A 34 10.48 -8.08 6.41
N GLU A 35 11.04 -9.14 5.85
CA GLU A 35 12.47 -9.27 5.59
C GLU A 35 12.68 -9.48 4.09
N MET A 36 13.85 -9.05 3.59
CA MET A 36 14.19 -9.26 2.19
C MET A 36 14.30 -10.77 1.93
N SER A 37 13.68 -11.24 0.85
CA SER A 37 13.83 -12.63 0.43
C SER A 37 15.06 -12.82 -0.47
N PRO A 38 15.66 -14.02 -0.52
CA PRO A 38 16.71 -14.34 -1.48
C PRO A 38 16.29 -14.11 -2.93
N LYS A 39 15.01 -14.33 -3.25
CA LYS A 39 14.47 -14.12 -4.60
C LYS A 39 14.45 -12.64 -5.00
N PHE A 40 14.08 -11.75 -4.08
CA PHE A 40 14.15 -10.31 -4.32
C PHE A 40 15.60 -9.86 -4.52
N GLU A 41 16.49 -10.29 -3.62
CA GLU A 41 17.92 -9.98 -3.69
C GLU A 41 18.55 -10.45 -5.02
N GLN A 42 18.26 -11.68 -5.46
CA GLN A 42 18.75 -12.20 -6.73
C GLN A 42 18.19 -11.45 -7.95
N SER A 43 16.96 -10.94 -7.86
CA SER A 43 16.29 -10.26 -8.97
C SER A 43 16.79 -8.82 -9.16
N TYR A 44 17.11 -8.12 -8.07
CA TYR A 44 17.41 -6.68 -8.10
C TYR A 44 18.71 -6.29 -7.41
N GLY A 45 19.10 -6.96 -6.33
CA GLY A 45 20.23 -6.61 -5.47
C GLY A 45 19.81 -6.09 -4.09
N ILE A 46 20.70 -6.19 -3.11
CA ILE A 46 20.46 -5.77 -1.72
C ILE A 46 20.25 -4.27 -1.55
N GLU A 47 20.71 -3.47 -2.51
CA GLU A 47 20.59 -2.02 -2.47
C GLU A 47 19.21 -1.52 -2.90
N TYR A 48 18.37 -2.40 -3.46
CA TYR A 48 17.04 -2.03 -3.92
C TYR A 48 16.00 -2.12 -2.80
N GLU A 49 15.08 -1.16 -2.82
CA GLU A 49 13.94 -1.09 -1.91
C GLU A 49 12.62 -1.24 -2.69
N LEU A 50 11.53 -1.56 -1.98
CA LEU A 50 10.21 -1.76 -2.59
C LEU A 50 9.33 -0.53 -2.30
N MET A 51 8.71 0.02 -3.34
CA MET A 51 7.79 1.14 -3.22
C MET A 51 6.39 0.78 -3.74
N PHE A 52 5.38 1.12 -2.96
CA PHE A 52 3.97 1.00 -3.33
C PHE A 52 3.37 2.39 -3.59
N ARG A 53 2.82 2.60 -4.78
CA ARG A 53 1.91 3.72 -5.06
C ARG A 53 0.48 3.27 -4.85
N ILE A 54 -0.22 3.97 -3.97
CA ILE A 54 -1.64 3.78 -3.76
C ILE A 54 -2.39 4.64 -4.78
N SER A 55 -3.26 4.00 -5.55
CA SER A 55 -4.14 4.64 -6.51
C SER A 55 -5.54 4.05 -6.41
N ALA A 56 -6.45 4.49 -7.27
CA ALA A 56 -7.82 4.03 -7.27
C ALA A 56 -8.40 4.04 -8.70
N LYS A 57 -9.23 3.05 -9.00
CA LYS A 57 -10.01 2.97 -10.24
C LYS A 57 -11.51 2.92 -9.91
N LYS A 58 -12.29 3.71 -10.65
CA LYS A 58 -13.73 3.88 -10.40
C LYS A 58 -14.53 2.58 -10.53
N GLU A 59 -14.35 1.84 -11.62
CA GLU A 59 -15.20 0.69 -11.99
C GLU A 59 -14.50 -0.67 -11.82
N SER A 60 -13.53 -0.78 -10.89
CA SER A 60 -12.91 -2.09 -10.57
C SER A 60 -13.68 -2.82 -9.48
N LEU A 61 -13.66 -4.16 -9.52
CA LEU A 61 -14.24 -5.04 -8.49
C LEU A 61 -13.19 -5.56 -7.51
N THR A 62 -11.92 -5.59 -7.92
CA THR A 62 -10.78 -6.04 -7.11
C THR A 62 -9.62 -5.07 -7.26
N ASN A 63 -8.53 -5.31 -6.53
CA ASN A 63 -7.29 -4.61 -6.82
C ASN A 63 -6.80 -4.92 -8.24
N GLU A 64 -6.26 -3.89 -8.89
CA GLU A 64 -5.40 -4.05 -10.06
C GLU A 64 -3.98 -3.62 -9.67
N ILE A 65 -2.98 -4.40 -10.07
CA ILE A 65 -1.58 -4.18 -9.71
C ILE A 65 -0.79 -3.95 -11.00
N CYS A 66 -0.11 -2.80 -11.08
CA CYS A 66 0.75 -2.43 -12.21
C CYS A 66 2.21 -2.33 -11.75
N GLY A 67 3.14 -2.90 -12.51
CA GLY A 67 4.57 -2.89 -12.23
C GLY A 67 5.24 -4.22 -12.58
N PRO A 68 6.53 -4.38 -12.22
CA PRO A 68 7.37 -3.38 -11.57
C PRO A 68 7.85 -2.30 -12.55
N THR A 69 7.88 -1.05 -12.09
CA THR A 69 8.71 -0.01 -12.70
C THR A 69 10.03 0.05 -11.93
N ILE A 70 11.16 -0.03 -12.64
CA ILE A 70 12.48 -0.11 -12.01
C ILE A 70 13.20 1.23 -12.13
N PHE A 71 13.48 1.87 -10.99
CA PHE A 71 14.22 3.12 -10.90
C PHE A 71 15.67 2.83 -10.50
N LYS A 72 16.54 2.61 -11.49
CA LYS A 72 17.93 2.17 -11.27
C LYS A 72 18.80 3.18 -10.50
N LYS A 73 18.49 4.48 -10.58
CA LYS A 73 19.28 5.53 -9.92
C LYS A 73 18.92 5.64 -8.45
N GLU A 74 17.63 5.59 -8.15
CA GLU A 74 17.05 5.66 -6.81
C GLU A 74 17.13 4.31 -6.09
N LYS A 75 17.33 3.22 -6.85
CA LYS A 75 17.31 1.83 -6.38
C LYS A 75 15.93 1.45 -5.83
N ASP A 76 14.88 1.84 -6.54
CA ASP A 76 13.51 1.54 -6.16
C ASP A 76 12.83 0.61 -7.18
N ILE A 77 12.12 -0.38 -6.67
CA ILE A 77 11.18 -1.22 -7.42
C ILE A 77 9.77 -0.74 -7.08
N GLU A 78 9.08 -0.13 -8.04
CA GLU A 78 7.79 0.49 -7.80
C GLU A 78 6.64 -0.34 -8.36
N TYR A 79 5.62 -0.58 -7.54
CA TYR A 79 4.32 -1.10 -7.95
C TYR A 79 3.23 -0.10 -7.63
N THR A 80 2.22 0.00 -8.50
CA THR A 80 0.98 0.73 -8.21
C THR A 80 -0.15 -0.25 -7.91
N ILE A 81 -0.80 -0.05 -6.76
CA ILE A 81 -2.02 -0.79 -6.36
C ILE A 81 -3.21 0.14 -6.61
N PHE A 82 -4.07 -0.23 -7.56
CA PHE A 82 -5.32 0.46 -7.85
C PHE A 82 -6.47 -0.18 -7.06
N LEU A 83 -6.94 0.55 -6.05
CA LEU A 83 -8.05 0.12 -5.20
C LEU A 83 -9.42 0.29 -5.93
N PRO A 84 -10.39 -0.62 -5.71
CA PRO A 84 -11.72 -0.56 -6.32
C PRO A 84 -12.62 0.51 -5.65
N TYR A 85 -12.52 1.76 -6.12
CA TYR A 85 -13.09 2.92 -5.45
C TYR A 85 -14.59 2.82 -5.16
N LYS A 86 -15.43 2.59 -6.19
CA LYS A 86 -16.89 2.52 -6.02
C LYS A 86 -17.32 1.42 -5.06
N LEU A 87 -16.61 0.30 -5.05
CA LEU A 87 -16.92 -0.82 -4.18
C LEU A 87 -16.66 -0.44 -2.72
N ILE A 88 -15.51 0.20 -2.47
CA ILE A 88 -15.07 0.60 -1.14
C ILE A 88 -15.97 1.69 -0.54
N ILE A 89 -16.27 2.77 -1.29
CA ILE A 89 -17.07 3.89 -0.76
C ILE A 89 -18.52 3.52 -0.42
N LYS A 90 -19.02 2.40 -0.95
CA LYS A 90 -20.37 1.89 -0.68
C LYS A 90 -20.44 1.05 0.61
N GLN A 91 -19.30 0.71 1.21
CA GLN A 91 -19.27 -0.07 2.44
C GLN A 91 -19.64 0.78 3.65
N SER A 92 -20.07 0.13 4.73
CA SER A 92 -20.41 0.80 6.00
C SER A 92 -19.18 1.45 6.66
N ASN A 93 -17.98 0.93 6.42
CA ASN A 93 -16.71 1.53 6.84
C ASN A 93 -15.73 1.59 5.66
N PRO A 94 -15.83 2.62 4.80
CA PRO A 94 -14.99 2.76 3.61
C PRO A 94 -13.49 2.81 3.93
N ASN A 95 -13.09 3.49 5.01
CA ASN A 95 -11.68 3.61 5.38
C ASN A 95 -11.08 2.26 5.76
N LYS A 96 -11.79 1.47 6.58
CA LYS A 96 -11.36 0.12 6.92
C LYS A 96 -11.27 -0.77 5.68
N CYS A 97 -12.31 -0.73 4.85
CA CYS A 97 -12.34 -1.52 3.62
C CYS A 97 -11.21 -1.14 2.65
N ALA A 98 -10.89 0.15 2.51
CA ALA A 98 -9.77 0.61 1.70
C ALA A 98 -8.43 0.03 2.17
N LEU A 99 -8.23 -0.04 3.50
CA LEU A 99 -7.02 -0.61 4.08
C LEU A 99 -6.96 -2.13 3.89
N GLU A 100 -8.07 -2.83 4.04
CA GLU A 100 -8.15 -4.28 3.78
C GLU A 100 -7.75 -4.59 2.32
N PHE A 101 -8.34 -3.89 1.35
CA PHE A 101 -7.93 -3.98 -0.05
C PHE A 101 -6.45 -3.61 -0.24
N LEU A 102 -5.96 -2.55 0.39
CA LEU A 102 -4.55 -2.19 0.28
C LEU A 102 -3.62 -3.32 0.76
N PHE A 103 -3.92 -3.95 1.91
CA PHE A 103 -3.15 -5.09 2.41
C PHE A 103 -3.19 -6.29 1.47
N GLU A 104 -4.35 -6.62 0.88
CA GLU A 104 -4.44 -7.66 -0.16
C GLU A 104 -3.52 -7.38 -1.34
N GLY A 105 -3.46 -6.13 -1.80
CA GLY A 105 -2.55 -5.71 -2.88
C GLY A 105 -1.08 -5.82 -2.48
N ILE A 106 -0.73 -5.40 -1.25
CA ILE A 106 0.63 -5.55 -0.70
C ILE A 106 1.03 -7.02 -0.67
N TYR A 107 0.17 -7.90 -0.12
CA TYR A 107 0.47 -9.32 -0.03
C TYR A 107 0.67 -9.94 -1.41
N THR A 108 -0.15 -9.56 -2.39
CA THR A 108 0.00 -10.05 -3.76
C THR A 108 1.38 -9.74 -4.33
N VAL A 109 1.90 -8.53 -4.13
CA VAL A 109 3.25 -8.15 -4.61
C VAL A 109 4.35 -8.83 -3.80
N LEU A 110 4.23 -8.89 -2.48
CA LEU A 110 5.23 -9.55 -1.63
C LEU A 110 5.36 -11.04 -1.95
N ASP A 111 4.25 -11.70 -2.30
CA ASP A 111 4.22 -13.11 -2.68
C ASP A 111 4.95 -13.40 -4.01
N LEU A 112 4.93 -12.46 -4.97
CA LEU A 112 5.72 -12.58 -6.22
C LEU A 112 7.21 -12.83 -5.93
N TYR A 113 7.70 -12.23 -4.84
CA TYR A 113 9.08 -12.34 -4.39
C TYR A 113 9.29 -13.32 -3.25
N GLU A 114 8.28 -14.12 -2.88
CA GLU A 114 8.38 -15.09 -1.78
C GLU A 114 8.82 -14.43 -0.46
N ILE A 115 8.46 -13.15 -0.25
CA ILE A 115 8.69 -12.45 1.01
C ILE A 115 7.72 -13.01 2.05
N ASN A 116 8.24 -13.42 3.22
CA ASN A 116 7.42 -13.97 4.28
C ASN A 116 6.49 -12.90 4.87
N THR A 117 5.18 -13.10 4.72
CA THR A 117 4.13 -12.17 5.17
C THR A 117 3.42 -12.59 6.46
N LEU A 118 3.84 -13.69 7.11
CA LEU A 118 3.13 -14.24 8.28
C LEU A 118 2.99 -13.22 9.42
N ARG A 119 4.08 -12.57 9.81
CA ARG A 119 4.07 -11.53 10.87
C ARG A 119 3.18 -10.34 10.48
N LEU A 120 3.24 -9.93 9.22
CA LEU A 120 2.42 -8.83 8.70
C LEU A 120 0.91 -9.17 8.71
N LYS A 121 0.54 -10.42 8.40
CA LYS A 121 -0.85 -10.90 8.46
C LYS A 121 -1.38 -10.95 9.90
N ILE A 122 -0.56 -11.37 10.85
CA ILE A 122 -0.92 -11.39 12.28
C ILE A 122 -1.19 -9.96 12.78
N GLU A 123 -0.34 -9.00 12.42
CA GLU A 123 -0.45 -7.61 12.88
C GLU A 123 -1.42 -6.74 12.07
N GLN A 124 -1.93 -7.22 10.93
CA GLN A 124 -2.75 -6.43 10.01
C GLN A 124 -3.90 -5.70 10.71
N ASN A 125 -4.68 -6.41 11.52
CA ASN A 125 -5.83 -5.82 12.22
C ASN A 125 -5.40 -4.75 13.24
N ASN A 126 -4.26 -4.95 13.92
CA ASN A 126 -3.72 -3.97 14.86
C ASN A 126 -3.29 -2.70 14.12
N ILE A 127 -2.62 -2.85 12.97
CA ILE A 127 -2.19 -1.73 12.13
C ILE A 127 -3.41 -0.96 11.61
N ILE A 128 -4.41 -1.66 11.06
CA ILE A 128 -5.66 -1.06 10.56
C ILE A 128 -6.38 -0.30 11.68
N ASN A 129 -6.53 -0.91 12.86
CA ASN A 129 -7.22 -0.28 13.99
C ASN A 129 -6.49 0.98 14.46
N LYS A 130 -5.15 0.97 14.53
CA LYS A 130 -4.35 2.17 14.86
C LYS A 130 -4.54 3.29 13.83
N ILE A 131 -4.61 2.94 12.54
CA ILE A 131 -4.81 3.92 11.47
C ILE A 131 -6.19 4.57 11.61
N ILE A 132 -7.24 3.77 11.79
CA ILE A 132 -8.63 4.25 11.87
C ILE A 132 -8.86 5.09 13.13
N SER A 133 -8.23 4.75 14.26
CA SER A 133 -8.40 5.48 15.52
C SER A 133 -7.61 6.78 15.60
N SER A 134 -6.71 7.04 14.64
CA SER A 134 -5.84 8.21 14.64
C SER A 134 -6.32 9.27 13.66
N SER A 135 -6.69 10.46 14.16
CA SER A 135 -7.25 11.54 13.36
C SER A 135 -6.31 12.08 12.28
N ASN A 136 -4.99 12.05 12.52
CA ASN A 136 -3.99 12.56 11.57
C ASN A 136 -3.67 11.60 10.40
N MET A 137 -4.25 10.40 10.36
CA MET A 137 -4.00 9.41 9.31
C MET A 137 -4.80 9.69 8.04
N PHE A 138 -5.86 10.47 8.17
CA PHE A 138 -6.66 10.93 7.06
C PHE A 138 -6.50 12.44 6.90
N LYS A 139 -6.58 12.91 5.65
CA LYS A 139 -6.65 14.34 5.33
C LYS A 139 -8.05 14.82 5.74
N ASP A 140 -8.11 15.99 6.36
CA ASP A 140 -9.38 16.68 6.57
C ASP A 140 -10.02 16.91 5.20
N THR A 141 -11.24 16.41 5.01
CA THR A 141 -12.01 16.59 3.77
C THR A 141 -12.71 17.94 3.70
N SER A 142 -12.31 18.91 4.52
CA SER A 142 -12.70 20.30 4.30
C SER A 142 -11.94 20.83 3.07
N VAL A 143 -12.67 21.42 2.12
CA VAL A 143 -12.20 21.99 0.84
C VAL A 143 -12.04 20.89 -0.24
N TYR A 144 -12.92 20.74 -1.25
CA TYR A 144 -13.49 21.73 -2.19
C TYR A 144 -14.94 21.43 -2.54
#